data_AF-A0A1F5VS79-F1
#
_entry.id   AF-A0A1F5VS79-F1
#
_cell.length_a   1.000
_cell.length_b   1.000
_cell.length_c   1.000
_cell.angle_alpha   90.00
_cell.angle_beta   90.00
_cell.angle_gamma   90.00
#
_symmetry.space_group_name_H-M   'P 1'
#
loop_
_entity.id
_entity.type
_entity.pdbx_description
1 polymer ?
#
loop_
_entity_poly.entity_id
_entity_poly.type
_entity_poly.pdbx_seq_one_letter_code
_entity_poly.pdbx_strand_id
1 'polypeptide(L)'
;MKGIFMSNAKQKIAMKYAPVLSCELSKNIEQRIFDCFSSIDFKSGIDAWAIRDRVGEYRDMFSINVDEIKADIIPSIYYSLLETETHYFLLYTVYHALDQKSPFGHEHDMEHIQVVVRKNKEIVEYVTTMAHHGIFYYINKEYPVKPHPP
;
A
#
# COMPACT_ATOMS: atom_id res chain seq x y z
N MET A 1 -1.53 16.47 -18.52
CA MET A 1 -1.19 15.46 -19.55
C MET A 1 -2.07 14.23 -19.30
N LYS A 2 -3.12 14.00 -20.09
CA LYS A 2 -4.01 12.83 -19.93
C LYS A 2 -3.41 11.66 -20.72
N GLY A 3 -2.62 10.82 -20.04
CA GLY A 3 -2.16 9.56 -20.60
C GLY A 3 -3.28 8.53 -20.54
N ILE A 4 -3.84 8.17 -21.70
CA ILE A 4 -4.65 6.96 -21.82
C ILE A 4 -3.67 5.78 -21.74
N PHE A 5 -3.43 5.27 -20.53
CA PHE A 5 -2.70 4.02 -20.36
C PHE A 5 -3.60 2.89 -20.85
N MET A 6 -3.36 2.38 -22.06
CA MET A 6 -3.93 1.11 -22.47
C MET A 6 -3.35 0.02 -21.55
N SER A 7 -4.18 -0.48 -20.62
CA SER A 7 -3.74 -1.51 -19.70
C SER A 7 -3.46 -2.82 -20.44
N ASN A 8 -2.22 -3.30 -20.33
CA ASN A 8 -1.86 -4.61 -20.85
C ASN A 8 -2.59 -5.72 -20.06
N ALA A 9 -2.63 -6.95 -20.59
CA ALA A 9 -3.39 -8.05 -19.98
C ALA A 9 -3.02 -8.29 -18.50
N LYS A 10 -1.73 -8.12 -18.14
CA LYS A 10 -1.26 -8.29 -16.75
C LYS A 10 -1.76 -7.19 -15.83
N GLN A 11 -1.80 -5.94 -16.29
CA GLN A 11 -2.40 -4.85 -15.52
C GLN A 11 -3.90 -5.08 -15.31
N LYS A 12 -4.62 -5.64 -16.28
CA LYS A 12 -6.05 -6.00 -16.09
C LYS A 12 -6.23 -7.07 -15.02
N ILE A 13 -5.34 -8.07 -14.95
CA ILE A 13 -5.37 -9.08 -13.87
C ILE A 13 -5.11 -8.43 -12.52
N ALA A 14 -4.09 -7.57 -12.40
CA ALA A 14 -3.83 -6.86 -11.16
C ALA A 14 -5.02 -5.98 -10.73
N MET A 15 -5.65 -5.26 -11.66
CA MET A 15 -6.83 -4.46 -11.33
C MET A 15 -8.05 -5.31 -10.94
N LYS A 16 -8.23 -6.49 -11.57
CA LYS A 16 -9.35 -7.41 -11.28
C LYS A 16 -9.31 -7.94 -9.85
N TYR A 17 -8.12 -8.18 -9.32
CA TYR A 17 -7.89 -8.79 -8.00
C TYR A 17 -7.29 -7.81 -6.99
N ALA A 18 -7.37 -6.50 -7.27
CA ALA A 18 -6.90 -5.48 -6.35
C ALA A 18 -7.76 -5.48 -5.08
N PRO A 19 -7.16 -5.46 -3.88
CA PRO A 19 -7.90 -5.34 -2.64
C PRO A 19 -8.52 -3.95 -2.53
N VAL A 20 -9.63 -3.86 -1.78
CA VAL A 20 -10.13 -2.58 -1.29
C VAL A 20 -9.42 -2.29 0.02
N LEU A 21 -8.71 -1.16 0.08
CA LEU A 21 -8.00 -0.71 1.27
C LEU A 21 -8.70 0.50 1.88
N SER A 22 -8.78 0.50 3.20
CA SER A 22 -9.23 1.64 3.99
C SER A 22 -8.10 2.06 4.93
N CYS A 23 -7.75 3.33 4.92
CA CYS A 23 -6.85 3.93 5.89
C CYS A 23 -7.69 4.68 6.92
N GLU A 24 -7.61 4.30 8.19
CA GLU A 24 -8.18 5.11 9.26
C GLU A 24 -7.24 6.27 9.56
N LEU A 25 -7.75 7.49 9.50
CA LEU A 25 -6.96 8.68 9.78
C LEU A 25 -7.03 9.03 11.27
N SER A 26 -5.93 9.58 11.80
CA SER A 26 -5.92 10.10 13.17
C SER A 26 -7.06 11.11 13.42
N LYS A 27 -7.64 11.06 14.61
CA LYS A 27 -8.61 12.08 15.05
C LYS A 27 -7.94 13.44 15.22
N ASN A 28 -6.65 13.46 15.55
CA ASN A 28 -5.86 14.68 15.57
C ASN A 28 -5.54 15.09 14.13
N ILE A 29 -6.05 16.25 13.73
CA ILE A 29 -5.94 16.79 12.38
C ILE A 29 -4.47 16.93 11.93
N GLU A 30 -3.58 17.31 12.84
CA GLU A 30 -2.15 17.48 12.59
C GLU A 30 -1.43 16.16 12.32
N GLN A 31 -1.98 15.05 12.82
CA GLN A 31 -1.40 13.73 12.69
C GLN A 31 -1.95 12.94 11.51
N ARG A 32 -2.97 13.44 10.81
CA ARG A 32 -3.64 12.68 9.74
C ARG A 32 -2.72 12.38 8.57
N ILE A 33 -1.67 13.17 8.38
CA ILE A 33 -0.77 13.08 7.24
C ILE A 33 0.36 12.07 7.45
N PHE A 34 0.58 11.59 8.67
CA PHE A 34 1.65 10.66 8.97
C PHE A 34 1.32 9.29 8.36
N ASP A 35 0.20 8.70 8.77
CA ASP A 35 -0.19 7.37 8.29
C ASP A 35 -0.93 7.41 6.93
N CYS A 36 -0.84 8.50 6.17
CA CYS A 36 -1.44 8.56 4.83
C CYS A 36 -0.68 7.68 3.81
N PHE A 37 -1.42 6.91 3.01
CA PHE A 37 -0.85 6.33 1.80
C PHE A 37 -0.26 7.43 0.92
N SER A 38 0.98 7.24 0.53
CA SER A 38 1.81 8.23 -0.14
C SER A 38 2.50 7.61 -1.36
N SER A 39 2.89 8.46 -2.30
CA SER A 39 3.74 8.05 -3.41
C SER A 39 5.22 8.13 -3.01
N ILE A 40 6.01 7.21 -3.53
CA ILE A 40 7.46 7.24 -3.53
C ILE A 40 7.91 8.10 -4.72
N ASP A 41 8.67 9.17 -4.46
CA ASP A 41 9.37 9.91 -5.51
C ASP A 41 10.81 9.38 -5.66
N PHE A 42 11.00 8.64 -6.75
CA PHE A 42 12.28 8.04 -7.12
C PHE A 42 13.29 9.05 -7.72
N LYS A 43 12.88 10.30 -8.00
CA LYS A 43 13.73 11.29 -8.66
C LYS A 43 14.41 12.24 -7.69
N SER A 44 13.67 12.75 -6.71
CA SER A 44 14.21 13.73 -5.76
C SER A 44 14.94 13.08 -4.58
N GLY A 45 14.69 11.79 -4.32
CA GLY A 45 15.10 11.15 -3.08
C GLY A 45 14.33 11.80 -1.93
N ILE A 46 13.09 11.37 -1.69
CA ILE A 46 12.33 11.89 -0.55
C ILE A 46 13.04 11.45 0.72
N ASP A 47 13.62 12.41 1.42
CA ASP A 47 13.86 12.35 2.85
C ASP A 47 12.48 12.40 3.52
N ALA A 48 12.05 11.33 4.19
CA ALA A 48 10.76 11.30 4.87
C ALA A 48 10.69 12.34 6.01
N TRP A 49 11.83 12.70 6.60
CA TRP A 49 11.94 13.84 7.50
C TRP A 49 11.76 15.15 6.77
N ALA A 50 12.01 15.29 5.46
CA ALA A 50 11.61 16.51 4.77
C ALA A 50 10.08 16.65 4.66
N ILE A 51 9.31 15.55 4.72
CA ILE A 51 7.85 15.60 4.87
C ILE A 51 7.50 15.99 6.32
N ARG A 52 8.11 15.38 7.33
CA ARG A 52 7.88 15.77 8.74
C ARG A 52 8.34 17.21 9.03
N ASP A 53 9.47 17.63 8.50
CA ASP A 53 10.08 18.92 8.73
C ASP A 53 9.35 19.98 7.93
N ARG A 54 8.79 19.67 6.76
CA ARG A 54 7.75 20.53 6.17
C ARG A 54 6.57 20.66 7.12
N VAL A 55 6.07 19.57 7.70
CA VAL A 55 4.96 19.62 8.69
C VAL A 55 5.34 20.40 9.95
N GLY A 56 6.58 20.30 10.43
CA GLY A 56 7.14 21.04 11.56
C GLY A 56 7.39 22.52 11.25
N GLU A 57 7.92 22.85 10.08
CA GLU A 57 8.05 24.21 9.55
C GLU A 57 6.67 24.84 9.30
N TYR A 58 5.68 24.07 8.82
CA TYR A 58 4.30 24.50 8.72
C TYR A 58 3.67 24.74 10.10
N ARG A 59 3.99 23.92 11.11
CA ARG A 59 3.53 24.10 12.50
C ARG A 59 4.02 25.43 13.11
N ASP A 60 5.25 25.82 12.81
CA ASP A 60 5.87 27.00 13.40
C ASP A 60 5.62 28.29 12.58
N MET A 61 5.20 28.17 11.30
CA MET A 61 5.07 29.31 10.39
C MET A 61 3.62 29.66 9.96
N PHE A 62 2.66 28.73 9.97
CA PHE A 62 1.28 29.01 9.54
C PHE A 62 0.23 28.16 10.27
N SER A 63 -0.91 28.77 10.63
CA SER A 63 -2.15 28.07 10.94
C SER A 63 -2.43 27.01 9.85
N ILE A 64 -2.20 25.74 10.14
CA ILE A 64 -2.10 24.69 9.12
C ILE A 64 -3.42 24.55 8.35
N ASN A 65 -3.37 24.77 7.03
CA ASN A 65 -4.44 24.35 6.13
C ASN A 65 -4.17 22.90 5.69
N VAL A 66 -4.67 21.94 6.48
CA VAL A 66 -4.50 20.50 6.23
C VAL A 66 -5.01 20.07 4.84
N ASP A 67 -5.91 20.84 4.24
CA ASP A 67 -6.44 20.54 2.91
C ASP A 67 -5.45 20.87 1.78
N GLU A 68 -4.52 21.80 1.99
CA GLU A 68 -3.43 22.08 1.04
C GLU A 68 -2.37 20.97 1.06
N ILE A 69 -1.97 20.50 2.24
CA ILE A 69 -1.00 19.40 2.38
C ILE A 69 -1.56 18.09 1.81
N LYS A 70 -2.86 17.82 2.02
CA LYS A 70 -3.53 16.66 1.41
C LYS A 70 -3.56 16.73 -0.11
N ALA A 71 -3.57 17.91 -0.71
CA ALA A 71 -3.56 18.05 -2.17
C ALA A 71 -2.23 17.59 -2.77
N ASP A 72 -1.14 17.62 -1.99
CA ASP A 72 0.19 17.21 -2.42
C ASP A 72 0.50 15.72 -2.12
N ILE A 73 -0.23 15.08 -1.20
CA ILE A 73 -0.09 13.64 -0.93
C ILE A 73 -0.92 12.85 -1.94
N ILE A 74 -0.25 12.18 -2.86
CA ILE A 74 -0.90 11.33 -3.86
C ILE A 74 -0.98 9.89 -3.33
N PRO A 75 -2.17 9.40 -2.91
CA PRO A 75 -2.32 8.02 -2.47
C PRO A 75 -2.01 7.08 -3.62
N SER A 76 -1.04 6.19 -3.39
CA SER A 76 -0.51 5.29 -4.41
C SER A 76 -0.51 3.86 -3.88
N ILE A 77 -0.95 2.94 -4.74
CA ILE A 77 -0.80 1.50 -4.52
C ILE A 77 0.16 0.99 -5.58
N TYR A 78 1.24 0.36 -5.12
CA TYR A 78 2.21 -0.31 -5.97
C TYR A 78 1.78 -1.77 -6.11
N TYR A 79 2.08 -2.38 -7.25
CA TYR A 79 1.86 -3.81 -7.41
C TYR A 79 2.97 -4.48 -8.20
N SER A 80 3.16 -5.77 -7.92
CA SER A 80 3.91 -6.67 -8.79
C SER A 80 3.08 -7.93 -9.06
N LEU A 81 3.30 -8.53 -10.23
CA LEU A 81 2.62 -9.74 -10.67
C LEU A 81 3.66 -10.75 -11.11
N LEU A 82 3.74 -11.86 -10.38
CA LEU A 82 4.42 -13.07 -10.82
C LEU A 82 3.38 -14.04 -11.37
N GLU A 83 3.65 -14.58 -12.55
CA GLU A 83 2.76 -15.53 -13.23
C GLU A 83 3.46 -16.88 -13.35
N THR A 84 2.72 -17.93 -13.03
CA THR A 84 3.10 -19.33 -13.27
C THR A 84 2.10 -19.97 -14.23
N GLU A 85 2.31 -21.23 -14.57
CA GLU A 85 1.36 -22.00 -15.37
C GLU A 85 -0.03 -22.04 -14.72
N THR A 86 -0.09 -22.12 -13.39
CA THR A 86 -1.31 -22.41 -12.64
C THR A 86 -1.84 -21.25 -11.80
N HIS A 87 -0.99 -20.29 -11.42
CA HIS A 87 -1.34 -19.21 -10.50
C HIS A 87 -0.80 -17.84 -10.92
N TYR A 88 -1.51 -16.80 -10.50
CA TYR A 88 -0.98 -15.45 -10.35
C TYR A 88 -0.63 -15.21 -8.88
N PHE A 89 0.52 -14.62 -8.63
CA PHE A 89 0.92 -14.10 -7.32
C PHE A 89 1.00 -12.58 -7.46
N LEU A 90 0.06 -11.89 -6.83
CA LEU A 90 -0.09 -10.45 -6.89
C LEU A 90 0.34 -9.89 -5.54
N LEU A 91 1.38 -9.06 -5.52
CA LEU A 91 1.77 -8.29 -4.33
C LEU A 91 1.27 -6.87 -4.53
N TYR A 92 0.46 -6.37 -3.61
CA TYR A 92 0.05 -4.97 -3.52
C TYR A 92 0.73 -4.35 -2.31
N THR A 93 1.32 -3.18 -2.48
CA THR A 93 2.04 -2.49 -1.42
C THR A 93 1.56 -1.05 -1.33
N VAL A 94 1.32 -0.61 -0.11
CA VAL A 94 1.14 0.79 0.24
C VAL A 94 2.40 1.30 0.91
N TYR A 95 2.65 2.59 0.74
CA TYR A 95 3.78 3.25 1.34
C TYR A 95 3.29 4.41 2.19
N HIS A 96 3.84 4.54 3.39
CA HIS A 96 3.65 5.66 4.28
C HIS A 96 5.00 6.36 4.41
N ALA A 97 5.01 7.68 4.22
CA ALA A 97 6.24 8.43 4.43
C ALA A 97 6.67 8.40 5.91
N LEU A 98 5.71 8.38 6.84
CA LEU A 98 5.96 8.36 8.27
C LEU A 98 4.94 7.45 8.98
N ASP A 99 5.35 6.33 9.55
CA ASP A 99 4.53 5.59 10.52
C ASP A 99 4.63 6.29 11.88
N GLN A 100 3.60 7.04 12.27
CA GLN A 100 3.61 7.73 13.56
C GLN A 100 2.94 6.90 14.66
N LYS A 101 3.75 6.06 15.29
CA LYS A 101 3.39 5.37 16.52
C LYS A 101 4.19 5.90 17.69
N SER A 102 3.61 6.62 18.65
CA SER A 102 4.38 6.98 19.85
C SER A 102 4.53 5.74 20.76
N PRO A 103 5.74 5.38 21.25
CA PRO A 103 7.06 6.00 21.04
C PRO A 103 7.93 5.36 19.93
N PHE A 104 7.40 4.44 19.12
CA PHE A 104 8.15 3.58 18.19
C PHE A 104 8.00 3.91 16.69
N GLY A 105 7.55 5.12 16.36
CA GLY A 105 7.31 5.52 14.99
C GLY A 105 8.61 5.64 14.20
N HIS A 106 8.52 5.51 12.89
CA HIS A 106 9.67 5.58 12.00
C HIS A 106 9.31 6.16 10.64
N GLU A 107 10.35 6.57 9.93
CA GLU A 107 10.24 6.92 8.53
C GLU A 107 10.07 5.69 7.66
N HIS A 108 9.44 5.89 6.51
CA HIS A 108 9.30 4.89 5.46
C HIS A 108 8.70 3.58 5.98
N ASP A 109 7.39 3.47 5.85
CA ASP A 109 6.71 2.21 6.15
C ASP A 109 6.06 1.64 4.89
N MET A 110 6.29 0.36 4.66
CA MET A 110 5.78 -0.35 3.50
C MET A 110 5.01 -1.57 3.97
N GLU A 111 3.70 -1.49 3.82
CA GLU A 111 2.79 -2.58 4.17
C GLU A 111 2.27 -3.24 2.90
N HIS A 112 2.10 -4.57 2.95
CA HIS A 112 1.74 -5.31 1.75
C HIS A 112 0.68 -6.39 1.96
N ILE A 113 -0.02 -6.65 0.87
CA ILE A 113 -1.01 -7.72 0.73
C ILE A 113 -0.61 -8.58 -0.45
N GLN A 114 -0.45 -9.88 -0.24
CA GLN A 114 -0.28 -10.81 -1.33
C GLN A 114 -1.61 -11.51 -1.62
N VAL A 115 -2.02 -11.57 -2.88
CA VAL A 115 -3.19 -12.31 -3.35
C VAL A 115 -2.72 -13.39 -4.32
N VAL A 116 -3.07 -14.63 -4.04
CA VAL A 116 -2.77 -15.78 -4.92
C VAL A 116 -4.05 -16.26 -5.58
N VAL A 117 -4.03 -16.26 -6.90
CA VAL A 117 -5.19 -16.58 -7.74
C VAL A 117 -4.89 -17.82 -8.57
N ARG A 118 -5.78 -18.82 -8.52
CA ARG A 118 -5.70 -19.99 -9.42
C ARG A 118 -6.32 -19.66 -10.77
N LYS A 119 -5.52 -19.76 -11.85
CA LYS A 119 -5.89 -19.31 -13.21
C LYS A 119 -7.09 -20.02 -13.80
N ASN A 120 -7.15 -21.35 -13.72
CA ASN A 120 -8.18 -22.15 -14.39
C ASN A 120 -9.58 -22.01 -13.75
N LYS A 121 -9.65 -21.58 -12.50
CA LYS A 121 -10.90 -21.39 -11.75
C LYS A 121 -11.21 -19.92 -11.49
N GLU A 122 -10.24 -19.04 -11.75
CA GLU A 122 -10.30 -17.60 -11.44
C GLU A 122 -10.59 -17.26 -9.98
N ILE A 123 -10.26 -18.16 -9.05
CA ILE A 123 -10.52 -18.01 -7.61
C ILE A 123 -9.29 -17.48 -6.87
N VAL A 124 -9.53 -16.68 -5.82
CA VAL A 124 -8.53 -16.36 -4.81
C VAL A 124 -8.43 -17.54 -3.85
N GLU A 125 -7.24 -18.12 -3.71
CA GLU A 125 -6.99 -19.26 -2.81
C GLU A 125 -6.33 -18.84 -1.51
N TYR A 126 -5.50 -17.81 -1.58
CA TYR A 126 -4.66 -17.38 -0.49
C TYR A 126 -4.51 -15.86 -0.50
N VAL A 127 -4.60 -15.27 0.68
CA VAL A 127 -4.25 -13.88 0.93
C VAL A 127 -3.29 -13.82 2.10
N THR A 128 -2.20 -13.05 1.97
CA THR A 128 -1.43 -12.62 3.14
C THR A 128 -1.59 -11.13 3.35
N THR A 129 -1.56 -10.72 4.61
CA THR A 129 -1.33 -9.34 5.01
C THR A 129 -0.05 -9.30 5.83
N MET A 130 0.82 -8.36 5.53
CA MET A 130 2.01 -8.08 6.32
C MET A 130 1.79 -6.74 7.02
N ALA A 131 2.06 -6.73 8.32
CA ALA A 131 2.10 -5.54 9.14
C ALA A 131 3.24 -5.66 10.15
N HIS A 132 4.10 -4.65 10.24
CA HIS A 132 5.29 -4.65 11.10
C HIS A 132 6.18 -5.91 10.91
N HIS A 133 6.14 -6.85 11.88
CA HIS A 133 6.91 -8.12 11.86
C HIS A 133 6.03 -9.35 11.65
N GLY A 134 4.72 -9.16 11.45
CA GLY A 134 3.74 -10.23 11.35
C GLY A 134 3.30 -10.46 9.91
N ILE A 135 3.16 -11.74 9.54
CA ILE A 135 2.46 -12.15 8.32
C ILE A 135 1.23 -12.95 8.75
N PHE A 136 0.06 -12.44 8.42
CA PHE A 136 -1.20 -13.13 8.62
C PHE A 136 -1.66 -13.74 7.30
N TYR A 137 -2.21 -14.94 7.35
CA TYR A 137 -2.63 -15.66 6.16
C TYR A 137 -4.09 -16.10 6.24
N TYR A 138 -4.77 -16.00 5.10
CA TYR A 138 -6.17 -16.34 4.94
C TYR A 138 -6.27 -17.32 3.78
N ILE A 139 -6.87 -18.48 4.04
CA ILE A 139 -7.04 -19.54 3.06
C ILE A 139 -8.51 -19.61 2.69
N ASN A 140 -8.79 -19.74 1.40
CA ASN A 140 -10.14 -20.03 0.94
C ASN A 140 -10.54 -21.46 1.35
N LYS A 141 -11.48 -21.58 2.30
CA LYS A 141 -11.91 -22.88 2.86
C LYS A 141 -12.64 -23.77 1.86
N GLU A 142 -13.22 -23.20 0.80
CA GLU A 142 -13.88 -23.96 -0.25
C GLU A 142 -12.87 -24.61 -1.21
N TYR A 143 -11.64 -24.09 -1.24
CA TYR A 143 -10.55 -24.57 -2.08
C TYR A 143 -9.28 -24.73 -1.25
N PRO A 144 -9.27 -25.64 -0.26
CA PRO A 144 -8.10 -25.83 0.57
C PRO A 144 -6.93 -26.29 -0.32
N VAL A 145 -5.83 -25.54 -0.27
CA VAL A 145 -4.58 -25.97 -0.87
C VAL A 145 -4.17 -27.22 -0.11
N LYS A 146 -4.22 -28.38 -0.76
CA LYS A 146 -3.65 -29.61 -0.18
C LYS A 146 -2.16 -29.33 0.01
N PRO A 147 -1.59 -29.48 1.21
CA PRO A 147 -0.15 -29.39 1.37
C PRO A 147 0.48 -30.36 0.39
N HIS A 148 1.43 -29.88 -0.42
CA HIS A 148 2.25 -30.79 -1.18
C HIS A 148 2.96 -31.70 -0.18
N PRO A 149 2.89 -33.04 -0.34
CA PRO A 149 3.72 -33.91 0.46
C PRO A 149 5.20 -33.50 0.26
N PRO A 150 6.00 -33.55 1.33
CA PRO A 150 7.42 -33.22 1.27
C PRO A 150 8.18 -34.11 0.27
#